data_AF-A0A936AHU9-F1
#
_entry.id   AF-A0A936AHU9-F1
#
_cell.length_a   1.000
_cell.length_b   1.000
_cell.length_c   1.000
_cell.angle_alpha   90.00
_cell.angle_beta   90.00
_cell.angle_gamma   90.00
#
_symmetry.space_group_name_H-M   'P 1'
#
loop_
_entity.id
_entity.type
_entity.pdbx_description
1 polymer ?
#
loop_
_entity_poly.entity_id
_entity_poly.type
_entity_poly.pdbx_seq_one_letter_code
_entity_poly.pdbx_strand_id
1 'polypeptide(L)'
;MNSLNCVYCLGICILISSCIAIPNQHTSLPPGNWRGLIYINEYSNVIVTEGRKEVISRDVAYEEKSLFIPFNFEIKEDSLHQLQMIVMNADEKIIFNQIEIGRDPKTGDDTFRINLAPYDA
;
A
#
# COMPACT_ATOMS: atom_id res chain seq x y z
N MET A 1 7.05 35.28 -47.10
CA MET A 1 7.30 34.83 -45.73
C MET A 1 8.72 34.26 -45.71
N ASN A 2 9.67 34.95 -45.06
CA ASN A 2 11.09 34.66 -45.21
C ASN A 2 11.45 33.31 -44.59
N SER A 3 12.20 32.47 -45.32
CA SER A 3 12.72 31.18 -44.84
C SER A 3 13.48 31.31 -43.52
N LEU A 4 14.10 32.47 -43.28
CA LEU A 4 14.78 32.83 -42.04
C LEU A 4 13.85 32.85 -40.81
N ASN A 5 12.61 33.31 -40.98
CA ASN A 5 11.62 33.36 -39.89
C ASN A 5 11.10 31.96 -39.54
N CYS A 6 11.04 31.04 -40.52
CA CYS A 6 10.69 29.64 -40.24
C CYS A 6 11.77 28.94 -39.41
N VAL A 7 13.06 29.21 -39.68
CA VAL A 7 14.17 28.61 -38.91
C VAL A 7 14.16 29.11 -37.47
N TYR A 8 13.89 30.40 -37.25
CA TYR A 8 13.74 30.95 -35.90
C TYR A 8 12.55 30.34 -35.13
N CYS A 9 11.39 30.19 -35.78
CA CYS A 9 10.24 29.52 -35.16
C CYS A 9 10.53 28.05 -34.84
N LEU A 10 11.21 27.33 -35.73
CA LEU A 10 11.56 25.93 -35.51
C LEU A 10 12.52 25.76 -34.33
N GLY A 11 13.50 26.66 -34.19
CA GLY A 11 14.43 26.66 -33.06
C GLY A 11 13.73 26.90 -31.73
N ILE A 12 12.75 27.81 -31.67
CA ILE A 12 11.96 28.08 -30.47
C ILE A 12 11.09 26.88 -30.08
N CYS A 13 10.49 26.18 -31.05
CA CYS A 13 9.69 24.99 -30.81
C CYS A 13 10.49 23.82 -30.23
N ILE A 14 11.79 23.72 -30.53
CA ILE A 14 12.69 22.67 -29.99
C ILE A 14 13.08 22.96 -28.53
N LEU A 15 13.10 24.23 -28.11
CA LEU A 15 13.45 24.60 -26.73
C LEU A 15 12.30 24.34 -25.73
N ILE A 16 11.05 24.31 -26.20
CA ILE A 16 9.87 24.02 -25.37
C ILE A 16 9.51 22.52 -25.33
N SER A 17 10.23 21.66 -26.06
CA SER A 17 10.04 20.20 -26.03
C SER A 17 10.89 19.49 -24.98
N SER A 18 11.57 20.24 -24.09
CA SER A 18 12.22 19.67 -22.91
C SER A 18 11.15 19.02 -22.03
N CYS A 19 11.07 17.69 -22.18
CA CYS A 19 10.20 16.79 -21.47
C CYS A 19 10.22 17.10 -19.97
N ILE A 20 9.10 17.57 -19.43
CA ILE A 20 8.90 17.71 -17.99
C ILE A 20 8.75 16.28 -17.45
N ALA A 21 9.88 15.65 -17.13
CA ALA A 21 9.87 14.44 -16.35
C ALA A 21 9.64 14.84 -14.89
N ILE A 22 8.49 14.49 -14.33
CA ILE A 22 8.31 14.55 -12.88
C ILE A 22 9.16 13.39 -12.35
N PRO A 23 10.31 13.64 -11.69
CA PRO A 23 11.04 12.56 -11.06
C PRO A 23 10.09 11.94 -10.04
N ASN A 24 9.93 10.62 -10.08
CA ASN A 24 9.13 9.93 -9.09
C ASN A 24 9.88 10.06 -7.76
N GLN A 25 9.47 11.02 -6.92
CA GLN A 25 10.23 11.43 -5.73
C GLN A 25 10.21 10.34 -4.64
N HIS A 26 9.27 9.40 -4.73
CA HIS A 26 9.10 8.32 -3.78
C HIS A 26 8.94 6.98 -4.50
N THR A 27 9.73 6.00 -4.09
CA THR A 27 9.64 4.60 -4.54
C THR A 27 8.56 3.80 -3.80
N SER A 28 7.84 4.44 -2.87
CA SER A 28 6.90 3.82 -1.95
C SER A 28 5.81 4.80 -1.50
N LEU A 29 5.11 4.50 -0.41
CA LEU A 29 4.09 5.38 0.18
C LEU A 29 4.74 6.72 0.57
N PRO A 30 4.22 7.86 0.11
CA PRO A 30 4.80 9.14 0.48
C PRO A 30 4.63 9.41 1.98
N PRO A 31 5.58 10.12 2.61
CA PRO A 31 5.46 10.56 3.99
C PRO A 31 4.19 11.38 4.21
N GLY A 32 3.51 11.17 5.35
CA GLY A 32 2.28 11.87 5.68
C GLY A 32 1.31 11.04 6.51
N ASN A 33 0.11 11.59 6.70
CA ASN A 33 -0.96 10.92 7.43
C ASN A 33 -1.84 10.10 6.49
N TRP A 34 -2.13 8.87 6.91
CA TRP A 34 -2.87 7.88 6.15
C TRP A 34 -3.98 7.26 6.99
N ARG A 35 -4.98 6.72 6.30
CA ARG A 35 -6.10 6.00 6.91
C ARG A 35 -6.17 4.60 6.30
N GLY A 36 -6.17 3.60 7.16
CA GLY A 36 -6.26 2.19 6.77
C GLY A 36 -7.49 1.52 7.35
N LEU A 37 -7.73 0.28 6.89
CA LEU A 37 -8.72 -0.64 7.43
C LEU A 37 -7.98 -1.90 7.87
N ILE A 38 -8.10 -2.28 9.15
CA ILE A 38 -7.61 -3.56 9.67
C ILE A 38 -8.71 -4.58 9.44
N TYR A 39 -8.42 -5.64 8.69
CA TYR A 39 -9.31 -6.78 8.52
C TYR A 39 -8.92 -7.86 9.52
N ILE A 40 -9.85 -8.23 10.42
CA ILE A 40 -9.68 -9.38 11.30
C ILE A 40 -10.33 -10.56 10.59
N ASN A 41 -9.54 -11.30 9.82
CA ASN A 41 -10.05 -12.51 9.18
C ASN A 41 -10.15 -13.60 10.25
N GLU A 42 -11.36 -13.90 10.72
CA GLU A 42 -11.63 -15.22 11.27
C GLU A 42 -11.45 -16.19 10.10
N TYR A 43 -10.29 -16.84 10.01
CA TYR A 43 -10.21 -18.06 9.22
C TYR A 43 -11.15 -19.06 9.88
N SER A 44 -12.42 -19.08 9.45
CA SER A 44 -13.30 -20.20 9.72
C SER A 44 -12.65 -21.38 9.01
N ASN A 45 -11.91 -22.16 9.81
CA ASN A 45 -11.27 -23.38 9.34
C ASN A 45 -12.33 -24.19 8.59
N VAL A 46 -12.06 -24.51 7.33
CA VAL A 46 -12.85 -25.53 6.63
C VAL A 46 -12.58 -26.83 7.38
N ILE A 47 -13.49 -27.23 8.26
CA ILE A 47 -13.45 -28.53 8.90
C ILE A 47 -13.77 -29.55 7.80
N VAL A 48 -12.75 -30.04 7.12
CA VAL A 48 -12.89 -31.22 6.27
C VAL A 48 -12.99 -32.40 7.21
N THR A 49 -14.22 -32.83 7.51
CA THR A 49 -14.42 -34.08 8.25
C THR A 49 -14.08 -35.22 7.29
N GLU A 50 -12.92 -35.86 7.49
CA GLU A 50 -12.56 -37.05 6.73
C GLU A 50 -13.69 -38.10 6.83
N GLY A 51 -14.24 -38.50 5.69
CA GLY A 51 -15.15 -39.65 5.59
C GLY A 51 -16.62 -39.37 5.29
N ARG A 52 -17.06 -38.13 5.01
CA ARG A 52 -18.41 -37.86 4.47
C ARG A 52 -18.36 -37.25 3.08
N LYS A 53 -19.11 -37.83 2.14
CA LYS A 53 -19.19 -37.48 0.71
C LYS A 53 -20.01 -36.22 0.41
N GLU A 54 -20.55 -35.58 1.43
CA GLU A 54 -21.29 -34.33 1.29
C GLU A 54 -20.50 -33.22 1.96
N VAL A 55 -20.12 -32.22 1.16
CA VAL A 55 -19.72 -30.91 1.65
C VAL A 55 -20.97 -30.35 2.32
N ILE A 56 -21.04 -30.45 3.65
CA ILE A 56 -22.00 -29.64 4.41
C ILE A 56 -21.42 -28.23 4.36
N SER A 57 -21.61 -27.55 3.22
CA SER A 57 -21.53 -26.11 3.17
C SER A 57 -22.62 -25.65 4.11
N ARG A 58 -22.23 -25.28 5.33
CA ARG A 58 -23.08 -24.43 6.16
C ARG A 58 -23.42 -23.27 5.23
N ASP A 59 -24.70 -23.10 4.90
CA ASP A 59 -25.16 -21.99 4.08
C ASP A 59 -24.55 -20.73 4.68
N VAL A 60 -23.54 -20.19 4.00
CA VAL A 60 -22.88 -18.94 4.36
C VAL A 60 -23.81 -17.82 3.89
N ALA A 61 -25.04 -17.85 4.40
CA ALA A 61 -25.95 -16.72 4.47
C ALA A 61 -25.74 -15.95 5.79
N TYR A 62 -24.62 -16.22 6.48
CA TYR A 62 -24.06 -15.22 7.36
C TYR A 62 -23.34 -14.25 6.43
N GLU A 63 -23.88 -13.06 6.25
CA GLU A 63 -23.08 -11.91 5.85
C GLU A 63 -21.87 -11.89 6.80
N GLU A 64 -20.77 -12.51 6.39
CA GLU A 64 -19.46 -12.29 6.97
C GLU A 64 -19.15 -10.83 6.68
N LYS A 65 -19.77 -9.93 7.46
CA LYS A 65 -19.34 -8.55 7.60
C LYS A 65 -17.92 -8.68 8.06
N SER A 66 -16.98 -8.61 7.12
CA SER A 66 -15.56 -8.62 7.41
C SER A 66 -15.38 -7.57 8.50
N LEU A 67 -15.05 -8.01 9.71
CA LEU A 67 -14.97 -7.10 10.84
C LEU A 67 -13.73 -6.25 10.58
N PHE A 68 -13.97 -5.05 10.05
CA PHE A 68 -12.90 -4.11 9.74
C PHE A 68 -12.88 -2.98 10.76
N ILE A 69 -11.68 -2.60 11.17
CA ILE A 69 -11.46 -1.50 12.12
C ILE A 69 -10.69 -0.40 11.38
N PRO A 70 -11.29 0.78 11.16
CA PRO A 70 -10.56 1.90 10.60
C PRO A 70 -9.53 2.42 11.61
N PHE A 71 -8.33 2.72 11.13
CA PHE A 71 -7.28 3.32 11.95
C PHE A 71 -6.52 4.37 11.15
N ASN A 72 -5.92 5.33 11.86
CA ASN A 72 -5.02 6.31 11.27
C ASN A 72 -3.58 5.94 11.60
N PHE A 73 -2.68 6.19 10.66
CA PHE A 73 -1.25 6.00 10.83
C PHE A 73 -0.47 7.08 10.10
N GLU A 74 0.77 7.27 10.49
CA GLU A 74 1.68 8.22 9.88
C GLU A 74 2.84 7.47 9.23
N ILE A 75 3.19 7.83 8.00
CA ILE A 75 4.40 7.40 7.34
C ILE A 75 5.46 8.49 7.48
N LYS A 76 6.64 8.09 7.96
CA LYS A 76 7.82 8.95 8.06
C LYS A 76 9.03 8.26 7.44
N GLU A 77 10.00 9.05 7.07
CA GLU A 77 11.36 8.57 6.83
C GLU A 77 12.19 8.80 8.10
N ASP A 78 13.03 7.84 8.44
CA ASP A 78 13.98 7.98 9.54
C ASP A 78 15.26 8.72 9.10
N SER A 79 16.22 8.87 10.02
CA SER A 79 17.50 9.53 9.72
C SER A 79 18.34 8.82 8.66
N LEU A 80 18.04 7.56 8.35
CA LEU A 80 18.69 6.73 7.34
C LEU A 80 17.84 6.62 6.06
N HIS A 81 16.79 7.44 5.93
CA HIS A 81 15.82 7.41 4.83
C HIS A 81 15.07 6.07 4.70
N GLN A 82 14.89 5.35 5.82
CA GLN A 82 14.05 4.15 5.86
C GLN A 82 12.61 4.50 6.24
N LEU A 83 11.67 3.81 5.61
CA LEU A 83 10.24 3.99 5.84
C LEU A 83 9.85 3.50 7.26
N GLN A 84 9.16 4.36 8.01
CA GLN A 84 8.57 4.05 9.31
C GLN A 84 7.07 4.27 9.27
N MET A 85 6.31 3.34 9.87
CA MET A 85 4.87 3.50 10.10
C MET A 85 4.62 3.69 11.59
N ILE A 86 3.92 4.76 11.94
CA ILE A 86 3.55 5.10 13.32
C ILE A 86 2.05 4.96 13.46
N VAL A 87 1.60 4.02 14.28
CA VAL A 87 0.20 3.86 14.66
C VAL A 87 -0.02 4.46 16.04
N MET A 88 -1.01 5.34 16.15
CA MET A 88 -1.41 5.94 17.42
C MET A 88 -2.48 5.06 18.07
N ASN A 89 -2.23 4.61 19.30
CA ASN A 89 -3.22 3.93 20.14
C ASN A 89 -3.43 4.74 21.43
N ALA A 90 -4.45 5.61 21.42
CA ALA A 90 -4.64 6.62 22.45
C ALA A 90 -3.35 7.45 22.67
N ASP A 91 -2.73 7.35 23.84
CA ASP A 91 -1.50 8.06 24.19
C ASP A 91 -0.22 7.31 23.79
N GLU A 92 -0.35 6.05 23.35
CA GLU A 92 0.76 5.18 22.97
C GLU A 92 1.09 5.30 21.48
N LYS A 93 2.38 5.22 21.16
CA LYS A 93 2.91 5.21 19.80
C LYS A 93 3.52 3.85 19.51
N ILE A 94 2.93 3.14 18.55
CA ILE A 94 3.46 1.87 18.04
C ILE A 94 4.23 2.19 16.76
N ILE A 95 5.53 1.94 16.76
CA ILE A 95 6.42 2.27 15.65
C ILE A 95 6.85 0.96 14.96
N PHE A 96 6.62 0.88 13.66
CA PHE A 96 7.06 -0.22 12.80
C PHE A 96 8.19 0.25 11.88
N ASN A 97 9.37 -0.36 12.04
CA ASN A 97 10.57 -0.03 11.25
C ASN A 97 10.91 -1.08 10.19
N GLN A 98 10.49 -2.34 10.40
CA GLN A 98 10.79 -3.45 9.51
C GLN A 98 9.65 -3.61 8.50
N ILE A 99 9.63 -2.72 7.51
CA ILE A 99 8.60 -2.69 6.47
C ILE A 99 9.20 -3.16 5.15
N GLU A 100 8.72 -4.30 4.66
CA GLU A 100 9.02 -4.79 3.33
C GLU A 100 8.00 -4.25 2.34
N ILE A 101 8.47 -3.72 1.21
CA ILE A 101 7.64 -3.17 0.15
C ILE A 101 7.68 -4.14 -1.03
N GLY A 102 6.51 -4.46 -1.57
CA GLY A 102 6.39 -5.29 -2.74
C GLY A 102 5.15 -4.96 -3.54
N ARG A 103 4.85 -5.84 -4.49
CA ARG A 103 3.64 -5.76 -5.31
C ARG A 103 2.97 -7.11 -5.28
N ASP A 104 1.69 -7.16 -4.96
CA ASP A 104 0.95 -8.42 -4.98
C ASP A 104 0.76 -8.86 -6.45
N PRO A 105 1.28 -10.02 -6.87
CA PRO A 105 1.15 -10.47 -8.25
C PRO A 105 -0.30 -10.81 -8.64
N LYS A 106 -1.21 -11.04 -7.67
CA LYS A 106 -2.61 -11.37 -7.95
C LYS A 106 -3.46 -10.14 -8.27
N THR A 107 -3.33 -9.10 -7.46
CA THR A 107 -4.11 -7.86 -7.57
C THR A 107 -3.40 -6.80 -8.39
N GLY A 108 -2.06 -6.83 -8.41
CA GLY A 108 -1.23 -5.80 -9.02
C GLY A 108 -1.04 -4.57 -8.14
N ASP A 109 -1.51 -4.61 -6.90
CA ASP A 109 -1.46 -3.51 -5.94
C ASP A 109 -0.12 -3.47 -5.19
N ASP A 110 0.33 -2.24 -4.86
CA ASP A 110 1.48 -2.05 -3.98
C ASP A 110 1.14 -2.55 -2.58
N THR A 111 2.06 -3.32 -1.98
CA THR A 111 1.83 -4.05 -0.73
C THR A 111 2.96 -3.81 0.24
N PHE A 112 2.61 -3.59 1.50
CA PHE A 112 3.54 -3.49 2.62
C PHE A 112 3.39 -4.72 3.49
N ARG A 113 4.51 -5.31 3.90
CA ARG A 113 4.56 -6.40 4.87
C ARG A 113 5.34 -5.95 6.09
N ILE A 114 4.70 -6.06 7.23
CA ILE A 114 5.29 -5.79 8.54
C ILE A 114 5.33 -7.12 9.28
N ASN A 115 6.53 -7.60 9.60
CA ASN A 115 6.69 -8.82 10.38
C ASN A 115 6.67 -8.46 11.86
N LEU A 116 5.64 -8.89 12.60
CA LEU A 116 5.56 -8.72 14.03
C LEU A 116 6.37 -9.82 14.73
N ALA A 117 7.24 -9.44 15.66
CA ALA A 117 7.86 -10.41 16.54
C ALA A 117 6.79 -11.01 17.47
N PRO A 118 6.85 -12.33 17.76
CA PRO A 118 5.99 -12.92 18.76
C PRO A 118 6.23 -12.24 20.11
N TYR A 119 5.14 -11.85 20.76
CA TYR A 119 5.19 -11.30 22.11
C TYR A 119 5.51 -12.45 23.08
N ASP A 120 6.68 -12.41 23.72
CA ASP A 120 6.96 -13.26 24.89
C ASP A 120 6.21 -12.66 26.08
N ALA A 121 5.13 -13.33 26.48
CA ALA A 121 4.30 -12.98 27.62
C ALA A 121 4.86 -13.52 28.94
#